data_AF-A0A426DN86-F1
#
_entry.id   AF-A0A426DN86-F1
#
_cell.length_a   1.000
_cell.length_b   1.000
_cell.length_c   1.000
_cell.angle_alpha   90.00
_cell.angle_beta   90.00
_cell.angle_gamma   90.00
#
_symmetry.space_group_name_H-M   'P 1'
#
loop_
_entity.id
_entity.type
_entity.pdbx_description
1 polymer ?
#
loop_
_entity_poly.entity_id
_entity_poly.type
_entity_poly.pdbx_seq_one_letter_code
_entity_poly.pdbx_strand_id
1 'polypeptide(L)' 'MPNNTQIAKEAIEEFDRIQDYMMSCEDKDSVLYQKMKRRYMTLKAILTASGVNLTEIDYVKEK' A
#
# COMPACT_ATOMS: atom_id res chain seq x y z
N MET A 1 -20.08 -1.74 -15.01
CA MET A 1 -19.22 -2.68 -14.25
C MET A 1 -17.80 -2.12 -14.30
N PRO A 2 -17.09 -1.96 -13.18
CA PRO A 2 -15.70 -1.52 -13.22
C PRO A 2 -14.87 -2.55 -13.99
N ASN A 3 -14.05 -2.08 -14.93
CA ASN A 3 -13.13 -2.93 -15.67
C ASN A 3 -11.97 -3.33 -14.75
N ASN A 4 -11.43 -4.54 -14.88
CA ASN A 4 -10.34 -5.05 -14.01
C ASN A 4 -9.13 -4.10 -13.94
N THR A 5 -8.82 -3.39 -15.03
CA THR A 5 -7.75 -2.37 -15.09
C THR A 5 -7.99 -1.20 -14.14
N GLN A 6 -9.24 -0.78 -13.96
CA GLN A 6 -9.59 0.36 -13.11
C GLN A 6 -9.46 0.00 -11.62
N ILE A 7 -9.87 -1.21 -11.25
CA ILE A 7 -9.70 -1.73 -9.87
C ILE A 7 -8.21 -1.82 -9.53
N ALA A 8 -7.37 -2.28 -10.47
CA ALA A 8 -5.91 -2.33 -10.26
C ALA A 8 -5.29 -0.93 -10.10
N LYS A 9 -5.71 0.05 -10.92
CA LYS A 9 -5.25 1.44 -10.80
C LYS A 9 -5.56 2.03 -9.43
N GLU A 10 -6.79 1.88 -8.95
CA GLU A 10 -7.22 2.39 -7.64
C GLU A 10 -6.42 1.76 -6.50
N ALA A 11 -6.15 0.45 -6.57
CA ALA A 11 -5.35 -0.24 -5.57
C ALA A 11 -3.88 0.23 -5.57
N ILE A 12 -3.30 0.51 -6.75
CA ILE A 12 -1.94 1.05 -6.88
C ILE A 12 -1.85 2.47 -6.33
N GLU A 13 -2.80 3.34 -6.69
CA GLU A 13 -2.83 4.74 -6.21
C GLU A 13 -2.99 4.83 -4.68
N GLU A 14 -3.80 3.95 -4.09
CA GLU A 14 -3.94 3.88 -2.64
C GLU A 14 -2.68 3.28 -1.96
N PHE A 15 -2.02 2.33 -2.61
CA PHE A 15 -0.76 1.74 -2.11
C PHE A 15 0.37 2.75 -2.10
N ASP A 16 0.46 3.61 -3.11
CA ASP A 16 1.39 4.74 -3.13
C ASP A 16 1.06 5.73 -2.00
N ARG A 17 -0.19 6.20 -1.93
CA ARG A 17 -0.62 7.18 -0.93
C ARG A 17 -0.38 6.74 0.52
N ILE A 18 -0.67 5.48 0.86
CA ILE A 18 -0.50 5.01 2.23
C ILE A 18 0.98 4.95 2.62
N GLN A 19 1.85 4.65 1.67
CA GLN A 19 3.29 4.62 1.91
C GLN A 19 3.85 6.02 2.16
N ASP A 20 3.41 7.04 1.41
CA ASP A 20 3.75 8.44 1.67
C ASP A 20 3.39 8.87 3.10
N TYR A 21 2.18 8.50 3.55
CA TYR A 21 1.75 8.81 4.92
C TYR A 21 2.56 8.05 5.98
N MET A 22 2.94 6.79 5.71
CA MET A 22 3.83 6.04 6.59
C MET A 22 5.22 6.66 6.67
N MET A 23 5.78 7.12 5.54
CA MET A 23 7.08 7.81 5.49
C MET A 23 7.05 9.16 6.20
N SER A 24 5.88 9.80 6.24
CA SER A 24 5.67 11.09 6.93
C SER A 24 5.50 10.95 8.45
N CYS A 25 5.44 9.74 9.00
CA CYS A 25 5.32 9.51 10.43
C CYS A 25 6.69 9.35 11.10
N GLU A 26 6.95 10.17 12.11
CA GLU A 26 8.17 10.08 12.92
C GLU A 26 8.13 8.90 13.90
N ASP A 27 6.96 8.60 14.47
CA ASP A 27 6.75 7.51 15.44
C ASP A 27 6.07 6.29 14.78
N LYS A 28 6.85 5.22 14.59
CA LYS A 28 6.38 3.94 14.05
C LYS A 28 5.61 3.08 15.05
N ASP A 29 5.73 3.34 16.35
CA ASP A 29 4.96 2.65 17.39
C ASP A 29 3.60 3.31 17.62
N SER A 30 3.38 4.49 17.04
CA SER A 30 2.11 5.20 17.11
C SER A 30 0.94 4.36 16.58
N VAL A 31 -0.21 4.51 17.24
CA VAL A 31 -1.47 3.86 16.81
C VAL A 31 -1.81 4.22 15.36
N LEU A 32 -1.45 5.43 14.92
CA LEU A 32 -1.67 5.88 13.54
C LEU A 32 -0.80 5.09 12.56
N TYR A 33 0.51 4.97 12.81
CA TYR A 33 1.40 4.19 11.96
C TYR A 33 0.95 2.74 11.87
N GLN A 34 0.57 2.12 12.99
CA GLN A 34 0.11 0.73 13.01
C GLN A 34 -1.17 0.50 12.19
N LYS A 35 -2.10 1.48 12.17
CA LYS A 35 -3.28 1.45 11.29
C LYS A 35 -2.88 1.53 9.81
N MET A 36 -1.94 2.41 9.47
CA MET A 36 -1.46 2.55 8.10
C MET A 36 -0.68 1.31 7.64
N LYS A 37 0.20 0.76 8.49
CA LYS A 37 0.91 -0.51 8.26
C LYS A 37 -0.07 -1.64 7.93
N ARG A 38 -1.18 -1.76 8.67
CA ARG A 38 -2.21 -2.75 8.37
C ARG A 38 -2.82 -2.55 6.98
N ARG A 39 -3.13 -1.31 6.60
CA ARG A 39 -3.69 -0.99 5.27
C ARG A 39 -2.68 -1.26 4.15
N TYR A 40 -1.42 -0.87 4.34
CA TYR A 40 -0.29 -1.16 3.47
C TYR A 40 -0.16 -2.68 3.23
N MET A 41 -0.16 -3.49 4.29
CA MET A 41 -0.02 -4.96 4.16
C MET A 41 -1.19 -5.58 3.40
N THR A 42 -2.42 -5.12 3.64
CA THR A 42 -3.60 -5.59 2.90
C THR A 42 -3.49 -5.27 1.41
N LEU A 43 -3.11 -4.04 1.05
CA LEU A 43 -2.96 -3.63 -0.35
C LEU A 43 -1.82 -4.39 -1.04
N LYS A 44 -0.68 -4.55 -0.35
CA LYS A 44 0.46 -5.33 -0.83
C LYS A 44 0.06 -6.77 -1.17
N ALA A 45 -0.72 -7.42 -0.30
CA ALA A 45 -1.22 -8.77 -0.54
C ALA A 45 -2.16 -8.83 -1.76
N ILE A 46 -3.09 -7.88 -1.90
CA ILE A 46 -4.03 -7.80 -3.04
C ILE A 46 -3.28 -7.60 -4.35
N LEU A 47 -2.34 -6.65 -4.40
CA LEU A 47 -1.56 -6.35 -5.61
C LEU A 47 -0.67 -7.54 -6.01
N THR A 48 -0.04 -8.19 -5.03
CA THR A 48 0.76 -9.41 -5.25
C THR A 48 -0.11 -10.54 -5.80
N ALA A 49 -1.28 -10.78 -5.21
CA ALA A 49 -2.23 -11.80 -5.68
C ALA A 49 -2.78 -11.47 -7.08
N SER A 50 -2.79 -10.20 -7.46
CA SER A 50 -3.19 -9.71 -8.79
C SER A 50 -2.06 -9.76 -9.83
N GLY A 51 -0.86 -10.24 -9.45
CA GLY A 51 0.28 -10.35 -10.35
C GLY A 51 1.01 -9.03 -10.64
N VAL A 52 0.75 -7.98 -9.83
CA VAL A 52 1.43 -6.69 -9.99
C VAL A 52 2.86 -6.80 -9.45
N ASN A 53 3.83 -6.36 -10.25
CA ASN A 53 5.22 -6.25 -9.80
C ASN A 53 5.37 -5.03 -8.87
N LEU A 54 5.72 -5.28 -7.61
CA LEU A 54 5.86 -4.23 -6.59
C LEU A 54 7.27 -3.64 -6.48
N THR A 55 8.26 -4.14 -7.23
CA THR A 55 9.69 -3.80 -7.03
C THR A 55 9.98 -2.31 -7.00
N GLU A 56 9.33 -1.54 -7.89
CA GLU A 56 9.53 -0.09 -8.00
C GLU A 56 8.53 0.73 -7.17
N ILE A 57 7.44 0.12 -6.70
CA ILE A 57 6.34 0.84 -6.01
C ILE A 57 6.23 0.52 -4.52
N ASP A 58 6.94 -0.48 -4.01
CA ASP A 58 7.05 -0.77 -2.57
C ASP A 58 8.35 -0.18 -1.99
N TYR A 59 8.28 1.07 -1.55
CA TYR A 59 9.42 1.82 -1.04
C TYR A 59 9.51 1.88 0.49
N VAL A 60 8.41 1.67 1.22
CA VAL A 60 8.46 1.59 2.69
C VAL A 60 9.14 0.30 3.15
N LYS A 61 8.97 -0.81 2.40
CA LYS A 61 9.60 -2.13 2.68
C LYS A 61 9.35 -2.64 4.10
N GLU A 62 8.15 -2.36 4.63
CA GLU A 62 7.74 -2.80 5.96
C GLU A 62 7.56 -4.33 5.99
N LYS A 63 8.01 -4.96 7.09
CA LYS A 63 7.91 -6.41 7.32
C LYS A 63 6.78 -6.77 8.28
#